data_AF-A0A5P8E6A5-F1
#
_entry.id   AF-A0A5P8E6A5-F1
#
_cell.length_a   1.000
_cell.length_b   1.000
_cell.length_c   1.000
_cell.angle_alpha   90.00
_cell.angle_beta   90.00
_cell.angle_gamma   90.00
#
_symmetry.space_group_name_H-M   'P 1'
#
loop_
_entity.id
_entity.type
_entity.pdbx_description
1 polymer ?
#
loop_
_entity_poly.entity_id
_entity_poly.type
_entity_poly.pdbx_seq_one_letter_code
_entity_poly.pdbx_strand_id
1 'polypeptide(L)'
;MSVGSLDAYADTAQVESTKKGDANNDGVVNVSDVVAAVNYILGINSADFVLTNADMDGDNTISVSDLVAMVNIILNGEETEPGGGDIQNPGTKS
;
A
#
# COMPACT_ATOMS: atom_id res chain seq x y z
N MET A 1 13.36 -40.81 20.79
CA MET A 1 13.36 -39.48 21.43
C MET A 1 12.88 -38.50 20.38
N SER A 2 11.75 -37.85 20.64
CA SER A 2 11.19 -36.82 19.77
C SER A 2 12.11 -35.60 19.81
N VAL A 3 12.60 -35.16 18.65
CA VAL A 3 13.04 -33.77 18.51
C VAL A 3 11.86 -33.05 17.89
N GLY A 4 11.18 -32.26 18.71
CA GLY A 4 9.99 -31.51 18.32
C GLY A 4 10.30 -30.57 17.18
N SER A 5 9.30 -30.35 16.33
CA SER A 5 9.28 -29.36 15.27
C SER A 5 9.79 -28.02 15.79
N LEU A 6 10.85 -27.51 15.18
CA LEU A 6 11.45 -26.23 15.53
C LEU A 6 10.74 -25.11 14.75
N ASP A 7 9.44 -25.00 14.97
CA ASP A 7 8.59 -23.99 14.33
C ASP A 7 8.44 -22.83 15.33
N ALA A 8 9.55 -22.20 15.72
CA ALA A 8 9.50 -21.17 16.76
C ALA A 8 10.58 -20.11 16.57
N TYR A 9 10.43 -19.32 15.50
CA TYR A 9 10.53 -17.86 15.59
C TYR A 9 9.88 -17.29 14.32
N ALA A 10 8.54 -17.36 14.25
CA ALA A 10 7.83 -16.34 13.49
C ALA A 10 8.08 -15.05 14.25
N ASP A 11 9.18 -14.39 13.88
CA ASP A 11 9.36 -12.97 14.10
C ASP A 11 8.18 -12.30 13.43
N THR A 12 7.09 -12.15 14.18
CA THR A 12 5.98 -11.28 13.81
C THR A 12 6.45 -9.85 14.02
N ALA A 13 7.55 -9.46 13.36
CA ALA A 13 7.61 -8.14 12.78
C ALA A 13 6.29 -8.03 12.04
N GLN A 14 5.43 -7.10 12.45
CA GLN A 14 4.27 -6.76 11.65
C GLN A 14 4.85 -6.57 10.25
N VAL A 15 4.45 -7.43 9.32
CA VAL A 15 4.62 -7.11 7.92
C VAL A 15 3.69 -5.93 7.76
N GLU A 16 4.21 -4.73 8.02
CA GLU A 16 3.59 -3.47 7.66
C GLU A 16 3.31 -3.66 6.18
N SER A 17 2.06 -3.98 5.87
CA SER A 17 1.63 -4.18 4.51
C SER A 17 1.81 -2.83 3.87
N THR A 18 2.88 -2.66 3.10
CA THR A 18 3.17 -1.41 2.40
C THR A 18 1.99 -1.14 1.49
N LYS A 19 1.16 -0.17 1.85
CA LYS A 19 0.01 0.25 1.05
C LYS A 19 0.44 1.44 0.21
N LYS A 20 0.70 1.21 -1.08
CA LYS A 20 1.11 2.30 -1.98
C LYS A 20 0.05 3.41 -1.99
N GLY A 21 0.53 4.64 -1.86
CA GLY A 21 -0.28 5.85 -1.75
C GLY A 21 -0.77 6.19 -0.34
N ASP A 22 -0.59 5.32 0.65
CA ASP A 22 -0.95 5.57 2.07
C ASP A 22 0.24 6.24 2.78
N ALA A 23 0.52 7.48 2.38
CA ALA A 23 1.68 8.24 2.82
C ALA A 23 1.61 8.65 4.29
N ASN A 24 0.40 8.74 4.88
CA ASN A 24 0.21 9.07 6.29
C ASN A 24 -0.06 7.85 7.20
N ASN A 25 -0.01 6.63 6.64
CA ASN A 25 -0.20 5.37 7.33
C ASN A 25 -1.54 5.27 8.10
N ASP A 26 -2.60 5.87 7.57
CA ASP A 26 -3.95 5.83 8.16
C ASP A 26 -4.81 4.65 7.65
N GLY A 27 -4.29 3.88 6.69
CA GLY A 27 -4.94 2.73 6.09
C GLY A 27 -5.81 3.08 4.88
N VAL A 28 -5.97 4.35 4.50
CA VAL A 28 -6.89 4.81 3.46
C VAL A 28 -6.19 5.77 2.50
N VAL A 29 -6.05 5.37 1.24
CA VAL A 29 -5.47 6.23 0.19
C VAL A 29 -6.47 7.32 -0.20
N ASN A 30 -6.19 8.55 0.21
CA ASN A 30 -7.02 9.72 -0.02
C ASN A 30 -6.20 11.02 -0.09
N VAL A 31 -6.86 12.17 -0.17
CA VAL A 31 -6.17 13.47 -0.30
C VAL A 31 -5.26 13.80 0.88
N SER A 32 -5.49 13.19 2.05
CA SER A 32 -4.67 13.39 3.25
C SER A 32 -3.25 12.86 3.05
N ASP A 33 -3.06 11.82 2.24
CA ASP A 33 -1.76 11.30 1.84
C ASP A 33 -0.99 12.28 0.96
N VAL A 34 -1.70 12.90 0.01
CA VAL A 34 -1.13 13.96 -0.85
C VAL A 34 -0.65 15.12 0.01
N VAL A 35 -1.44 15.52 1.03
CA VAL A 35 -1.03 16.56 1.98
C VAL A 35 0.19 16.13 2.79
N ALA A 36 0.26 14.87 3.24
CA ALA A 36 1.41 14.34 3.97
C ALA A 36 2.69 14.37 3.12
N ALA A 37 2.62 13.96 1.85
CA ALA A 37 3.75 14.01 0.92
C ALA A 37 4.18 15.45 0.58
N VAL A 38 3.23 16.39 0.41
CA VAL A 38 3.56 17.82 0.26
C VAL A 38 4.26 18.37 1.51
N ASN A 39 3.78 18.03 2.69
CA ASN A 39 4.43 18.43 3.95
C ASN A 39 5.85 17.90 4.03
N TYR A 40 6.09 16.64 3.66
CA TYR A 40 7.43 16.07 3.59
C TYR A 40 8.35 16.86 2.63
N ILE A 41 7.87 17.18 1.41
CA ILE A 41 8.61 18.01 0.43
C ILE A 41 8.96 19.40 1.02
N LEU A 42 8.07 19.96 1.83
CA LEU A 42 8.27 21.25 2.50
C LEU A 42 9.14 21.16 3.78
N GLY A 43 9.62 19.96 4.14
CA GLY A 43 10.40 19.72 5.35
C GLY A 43 9.57 19.69 6.64
N ILE A 44 8.25 19.58 6.53
CA ILE A 44 7.31 19.41 7.64
C ILE A 44 7.09 17.91 7.83
N ASN A 45 7.94 17.30 8.65
CA ASN A 45 7.90 15.85 8.88
C ASN A 45 6.79 15.46 9.87
N SER A 46 6.05 14.39 9.54
CA SER A 46 5.14 13.68 10.46
C SER A 46 5.76 12.37 10.92
N ALA A 47 5.42 11.92 12.14
CA ALA A 47 5.84 10.60 12.63
C ALA A 47 5.18 9.45 11.85
N ASP A 48 3.99 9.72 11.28
CA ASP A 48 3.19 8.75 10.55
C ASP A 48 3.53 8.73 9.04
N PHE A 49 4.49 9.55 8.60
CA PHE A 49 4.89 9.59 7.19
C PHE A 49 5.70 8.35 6.81
N VAL A 50 5.25 7.62 5.77
CA VAL A 50 5.91 6.39 5.29
C VAL A 50 6.45 6.60 3.89
N LEU A 51 7.79 6.74 3.78
CA LEU A 51 8.50 6.98 2.50
C LEU A 51 8.15 5.90 1.47
N THR A 52 8.17 4.63 1.85
CA THR A 52 7.92 3.51 0.94
C THR A 52 6.49 3.46 0.40
N ASN A 53 5.53 4.06 1.11
CA ASN A 53 4.15 4.17 0.65
C ASN A 53 3.96 5.40 -0.25
N ALA A 54 4.66 6.50 0.08
CA ALA A 54 4.61 7.75 -0.66
C ALA A 54 5.45 7.74 -1.96
N ASP A 55 6.49 6.91 -2.05
CA ASP A 55 7.35 6.73 -3.22
C ASP A 55 6.65 5.85 -4.27
N MET A 56 6.01 6.50 -5.24
CA MET A 56 5.12 5.85 -6.20
C MET A 56 5.86 5.30 -7.41
N ASP A 57 7.11 5.72 -7.67
CA ASP A 57 7.94 5.19 -8.75
C ASP A 57 9.14 4.34 -8.29
N GLY A 58 9.45 4.35 -6.99
CA GLY A 58 10.45 3.49 -6.34
C GLY A 58 11.88 4.02 -6.45
N ASP A 59 12.06 5.32 -6.71
CA ASP A 59 13.38 5.94 -6.87
C ASP A 59 14.03 6.41 -5.55
N ASN A 60 13.35 6.22 -4.42
CA ASN A 60 13.67 6.67 -3.06
C ASN A 60 13.63 8.19 -2.86
N THR A 61 12.98 8.93 -3.75
CA THR A 61 12.76 10.38 -3.66
C THR A 61 11.26 10.66 -3.68
N ILE A 62 10.82 11.65 -2.91
CA ILE A 62 9.43 12.12 -2.98
C ILE A 62 9.40 13.38 -3.83
N SER A 63 8.68 13.31 -4.94
CA SER A 63 8.58 14.37 -5.93
C SER A 63 7.13 14.59 -6.39
N VAL A 64 6.96 15.51 -7.33
CA VAL A 64 5.64 15.78 -7.93
C VAL A 64 5.15 14.59 -8.78
N SER A 65 6.05 13.74 -9.30
CA SER A 65 5.64 12.50 -10.00
C SER A 65 4.80 11.61 -9.08
N ASP A 66 5.22 11.47 -7.82
CA ASP A 66 4.53 10.66 -6.82
C ASP A 66 3.16 11.23 -6.47
N LEU A 67 3.08 12.54 -6.28
CA LEU A 67 1.83 13.23 -6.01
C LEU A 67 0.82 13.04 -7.15
N VAL A 68 1.27 13.12 -8.41
CA VAL A 68 0.41 12.88 -9.58
C VAL A 68 -0.07 11.42 -9.60
N ALA A 69 0.80 10.46 -9.29
CA ALA A 69 0.43 9.06 -9.21
C ALA A 69 -0.61 8.79 -8.10
N MET A 70 -0.43 9.36 -6.91
CA MET A 70 -1.41 9.29 -5.82
C MET A 70 -2.76 9.88 -6.22
N VAL A 71 -2.78 11.06 -6.84
CA VAL A 71 -4.02 11.69 -7.32
C VAL A 71 -4.71 10.81 -8.37
N ASN A 72 -3.97 10.15 -9.25
CA ASN A 72 -4.56 9.21 -10.21
C ASN A 72 -5.25 8.03 -9.52
N ILE A 73 -4.68 7.48 -8.43
CA ILE A 73 -5.33 6.43 -7.63
C ILE A 73 -6.62 6.95 -7.00
N ILE A 74 -6.57 8.14 -6.40
CA ILE A 74 -7.72 8.77 -5.75
C ILE A 74 -8.87 9.02 -6.74
N LEU A 75 -8.54 9.46 -7.96
CA LEU A 75 -9.52 9.80 -9.00
C LEU A 75 -10.09 8.57 -9.72
N ASN A 76 -9.28 7.54 -9.93
CA ASN A 76 -9.70 6.34 -10.65
C ASN A 76 -10.33 5.29 -9.72
N GLY A 77 -10.19 5.46 -8.40
CA GLY A 77 -10.52 4.44 -7.41
C GLY A 77 -9.51 3.31 -7.46
N GLU A 78 -9.36 2.58 -6.35
CA GLU A 78 -8.76 1.24 -6.45
C GLU A 78 -9.66 0.45 -7.39
N GLU A 79 -9.15 0.04 -8.57
CA GLU A 79 -9.78 -1.05 -9.30
C GLU A 79 -9.66 -2.27 -8.39
N THR A 80 -10.68 -2.48 -7.56
CA THR A 80 -10.88 -3.73 -6.87
C THR A 80 -11.07 -4.76 -7.97
N GLU A 81 -10.00 -5.44 -8.34
CA GLU A 81 -10.06 -6.67 -9.10
C GLU A 81 -11.22 -7.51 -8.54
N PRO A 82 -12.30 -7.77 -9.31
CA PRO A 82 -13.29 -8.73 -8.87
C PRO A 82 -12.71 -10.13 -9.12
N GLY A 83 -11.91 -10.64 -8.17
CA GLY A 83 -11.39 -12.01 -8.22
C GLY A 83 -10.89 -12.48 -6.85
N GLY A 84 -11.13 -13.71 -6.39
CA GLY A 84 -11.72 -14.86 -7.04
C GLY A 84 -12.10 -15.92 -6.01
N GLY A 85 -13.35 -16.33 -6.04
CA GLY A 85 -13.76 -17.65 -5.60
C GLY A 85 -14.08 -18.44 -6.85
N ASP A 86 -13.25 -19.42 -7.16
CA ASP A 86 -13.42 -20.32 -8.29
C ASP A 86 -14.69 -21.16 -8.08
N ILE A 87 -15.84 -20.66 -8.52
CA ILE A 87 -16.97 -21.52 -8.89
C ILE A 87 -17.02 -21.56 -10.41
N GLN A 88 -16.48 -22.65 -10.96
CA GLN A 88 -16.77 -23.04 -12.33
C GLN A 88 -18.29 -23.06 -12.49
N ASN A 89 -18.86 -22.11 -13.24
CA ASN A 89 -20.25 -22.16 -13.64
C ASN A 89 -20.33 -23.06 -14.89
N PRO A 90 -20.86 -24.30 -14.82
CA PRO A 90 -20.98 -25.15 -15.98
C PRO A 90 -22.22 -24.73 -16.77
N GLY A 91 -22.17 -23.61 -17.51
CA GLY A 91 -23.45 -23.11 -18.06
C GLY A 91 -23.51 -22.11 -19.21
N THR A 92 -22.48 -21.36 -19.60
CA THR A 92 -22.69 -20.39 -20.70
C THR A 92 -22.19 -20.96 -22.03
N LYS A 93 -23.09 -21.70 -22.69
CA LYS A 93 -23.14 -21.72 -24.15
C LYS A 93 -23.82 -20.42 -24.61
N SER A 94 -23.17 -19.69 -25.51
CA SER A 94 -23.80 -19.06 -26.67
C SER A 94 -22.74 -18.70 -27.68
#